data_AF-A0A2X2V223-F1
#
_entry.id   AF-A0A2X2V223-F1
#
_cell.length_a   1.000
_cell.length_b   1.000
_cell.length_c   1.000
_cell.angle_alpha   90.00
_cell.angle_beta   90.00
_cell.angle_gamma   90.00
#
_symmetry.space_group_name_H-M   'P 1'
#
loop_
_entity.id
_entity.type
_entity.pdbx_description
1 polymer ?
#
loop_
_entity_poly.entity_id
_entity_poly.type
_entity_poly.pdbx_seq_one_letter_code
_entity_poly.pdbx_strand_id
1 'polypeptide(L)'
;MAIEAIKEIKKVELQADEMIKKAHEQSKKIISDATIEADERYNSIIEEAKNVARGIISNAEEAGRKEAEVILSEGEKKCAEVSSLKGSKIDSAVNLVIERIVKTNGNS
;
A
#
# COMPACT_ATOMS: atom_id res chain seq x y z
N MET A 1 -49.58 34.50 -51.31
CA MET A 1 -49.55 35.22 -50.02
C MET A 1 -50.01 34.34 -48.86
N ALA A 2 -51.32 34.14 -48.59
CA ALA A 2 -51.76 33.39 -47.39
C ALA A 2 -51.34 31.91 -47.37
N ILE A 3 -51.41 31.22 -48.51
CA ILE A 3 -51.02 29.79 -48.63
C ILE A 3 -49.52 29.59 -48.44
N GLU A 4 -48.69 30.54 -48.91
CA GLU A 4 -47.24 30.50 -48.73
C GLU A 4 -46.86 30.71 -47.26
N ALA A 5 -47.50 31.68 -46.59
CA ALA A 5 -47.31 31.89 -45.16
C ALA A 5 -47.64 30.65 -44.32
N ILE A 6 -48.73 29.92 -44.64
CA ILE A 6 -49.09 28.68 -43.96
C ILE A 6 -48.05 27.57 -44.20
N LYS A 7 -47.52 27.44 -45.43
CA LYS A 7 -46.45 26.47 -45.73
C LYS A 7 -45.16 26.79 -44.97
N GLU A 8 -44.84 28.06 -44.84
CA GLU A 8 -43.65 28.53 -44.14
C GLU A 8 -43.76 28.29 -42.63
N ILE A 9 -44.92 28.57 -42.03
CA ILE A 9 -45.21 28.22 -40.63
C ILE A 9 -45.04 26.72 -40.41
N LYS A 10 -45.64 25.88 -41.25
CA LYS A 10 -45.54 24.42 -41.13
C LYS A 10 -44.09 23.90 -41.25
N LYS A 11 -43.28 24.56 -42.09
CA LYS A 11 -41.85 24.24 -42.21
C LYS A 11 -41.08 24.58 -40.94
N VAL A 12 -41.35 25.74 -40.35
CA VAL A 12 -40.72 26.19 -39.10
C VAL A 12 -41.14 25.29 -37.94
N GLU A 13 -42.41 24.87 -37.86
CA GLU A 13 -42.89 23.91 -36.86
C GLU A 13 -42.14 22.57 -36.93
N LEU A 14 -41.96 22.02 -38.13
CA LEU A 14 -41.18 20.78 -38.32
C LEU A 14 -39.71 20.95 -37.90
N GLN A 15 -39.10 22.10 -38.22
CA GLN A 15 -37.73 22.39 -37.81
C GLN A 15 -37.59 22.54 -36.29
N ALA A 16 -38.58 23.16 -35.63
CA ALA A 16 -38.61 23.28 -34.18
C ALA A 16 -38.76 21.89 -33.52
N ASP A 17 -39.64 21.04 -34.03
CA ASP A 17 -39.81 19.67 -33.54
C ASP A 17 -38.53 18.83 -33.69
N GLU A 18 -37.85 18.93 -34.83
CA GLU A 18 -36.55 18.28 -35.02
C GLU A 18 -35.49 18.81 -34.06
N MET A 19 -35.47 20.12 -33.81
CA MET A 19 -34.54 20.74 -32.86
C MET A 19 -34.77 20.23 -31.44
N ILE A 20 -36.02 20.14 -31.00
CA ILE A 20 -36.39 19.61 -29.69
C ILE A 20 -35.99 18.14 -29.57
N LYS A 21 -36.25 17.31 -30.59
CA LYS A 21 -35.83 15.90 -30.60
C LYS A 21 -34.31 15.75 -30.49
N LYS A 22 -33.56 16.52 -31.28
CA LYS A 22 -32.08 16.52 -31.22
C LYS A 22 -31.56 16.97 -29.86
N ALA A 23 -32.16 18.00 -29.26
CA ALA A 23 -31.78 18.46 -27.93
C ALA A 23 -32.02 17.39 -26.85
N HIS A 24 -33.14 16.65 -26.93
CA HIS A 24 -33.41 15.54 -26.02
C HIS A 24 -32.46 14.36 -26.21
N GLU A 25 -32.07 14.06 -27.45
CA GLU A 25 -31.11 12.98 -27.72
C GLU A 25 -29.70 13.36 -27.24
N GLN A 26 -29.29 14.60 -27.49
CA GLN A 26 -28.02 15.14 -27.01
C GLN A 26 -27.95 15.18 -25.48
N SER A 27 -29.03 15.59 -24.80
CA SER A 27 -29.02 15.62 -23.33
C SER A 27 -28.89 14.22 -22.72
N LYS A 28 -29.60 13.23 -23.28
CA LYS A 28 -29.44 11.82 -22.87
C LYS A 28 -28.01 11.33 -23.10
N LYS A 29 -27.42 11.68 -24.24
CA LYS A 29 -26.04 11.30 -24.56
C LYS A 29 -25.05 11.91 -23.57
N ILE A 30 -25.18 13.20 -23.28
CA ILE A 30 -24.31 13.90 -22.30
C ILE A 30 -24.39 13.23 -20.94
N ILE A 31 -25.58 12.88 -20.47
CA ILE A 31 -25.75 12.19 -19.19
C ILE A 31 -25.10 10.81 -19.23
N SER A 32 -25.32 10.03 -20.29
CA SER A 32 -24.71 8.71 -20.45
C SER A 32 -23.19 8.76 -20.47
N ASP A 33 -22.62 9.67 -21.27
CA ASP A 33 -21.17 9.84 -21.40
C ASP A 33 -20.57 10.28 -20.06
N ALA A 34 -21.22 11.21 -19.34
CA ALA A 34 -20.79 11.64 -18.01
C ALA A 34 -20.84 10.52 -16.97
N THR A 35 -21.85 9.65 -17.02
CA THR A 35 -21.93 8.47 -16.13
C THR A 35 -20.81 7.49 -16.40
N ILE A 36 -20.52 7.19 -17.68
CA ILE A 36 -19.41 6.31 -18.06
C ILE A 36 -18.07 6.89 -17.58
N GLU A 37 -17.82 8.18 -17.83
CA GLU A 37 -16.59 8.84 -17.40
C GLU A 37 -16.45 8.84 -15.87
N ALA A 38 -17.55 9.04 -15.14
CA ALA A 38 -17.55 8.99 -13.69
C ALA A 38 -17.18 7.59 -13.16
N ASP A 39 -17.76 6.54 -13.72
CA ASP A 39 -17.47 5.15 -13.34
C ASP A 39 -16.02 4.77 -13.66
N GLU A 40 -15.51 5.17 -14.83
CA GLU A 40 -14.12 4.95 -15.22
C GLU A 40 -13.15 5.66 -14.26
N ARG A 41 -13.40 6.93 -13.95
CA ARG A 41 -12.59 7.69 -12.99
C ARG A 41 -12.64 7.09 -11.60
N TYR A 42 -13.82 6.69 -11.14
CA TYR A 42 -13.97 6.03 -9.84
C TYR A 42 -13.14 4.74 -9.78
N ASN A 43 -13.25 3.88 -10.80
CA ASN A 43 -12.49 2.63 -10.86
C ASN A 43 -10.97 2.88 -10.91
N SER A 44 -10.53 3.89 -11.67
CA SER A 44 -9.11 4.29 -11.71
C SER A 44 -8.59 4.72 -10.34
N ILE A 45 -9.35 5.54 -9.61
CA ILE A 45 -8.99 5.99 -8.26
C ILE A 45 -8.87 4.80 -7.30
N ILE A 46 -9.81 3.85 -7.38
CA ILE A 46 -9.77 2.64 -6.55
C ILE A 46 -8.55 1.77 -6.86
N GLU A 47 -8.20 1.57 -8.13
CA GLU A 47 -7.02 0.78 -8.50
C GLU A 47 -5.71 1.47 -8.13
N GLU A 48 -5.62 2.80 -8.30
CA GLU A 48 -4.48 3.57 -7.82
C GLU A 48 -4.32 3.46 -6.30
N ALA A 49 -5.41 3.60 -5.54
CA ALA A 49 -5.38 3.45 -4.09
C ALA A 49 -4.91 2.05 -3.65
N LYS A 50 -5.38 0.99 -4.35
CA LYS A 50 -4.91 -0.38 -4.09
C LYS A 50 -3.42 -0.53 -4.39
N ASN A 51 -2.93 0.04 -5.49
CA ASN A 51 -1.52 -0.03 -5.85
C ASN A 51 -0.63 0.69 -4.82
N VAL A 52 -1.06 1.88 -4.36
CA VAL A 52 -0.37 2.60 -3.27
C VAL A 52 -0.36 1.76 -1.99
N ALA A 53 -1.50 1.18 -1.60
CA ALA A 53 -1.58 0.33 -0.42
C ALA A 53 -0.65 -0.89 -0.50
N ARG A 54 -0.61 -1.58 -1.65
CA ARG A 54 0.34 -2.68 -1.88
C ARG A 54 1.79 -2.21 -1.78
N GLY A 55 2.11 -1.03 -2.33
CA GLY A 55 3.43 -0.44 -2.23
C GLY A 55 3.84 -0.15 -0.79
N ILE A 56 2.93 0.40 0.04
CA ILE A 56 3.18 0.65 1.46
C ILE A 56 3.49 -0.65 2.19
N ILE A 57 2.68 -1.71 1.98
CA ILE A 57 2.87 -3.00 2.63
C ILE A 57 4.23 -3.61 2.21
N SER A 58 4.51 -3.65 0.91
CA SER A 58 5.76 -4.22 0.39
C SER A 58 6.99 -3.47 0.92
N ASN A 59 6.93 -2.14 1.00
CA ASN A 59 8.02 -1.33 1.57
C ASN A 59 8.21 -1.60 3.06
N ALA A 60 7.12 -1.74 3.82
CA ALA A 60 7.18 -2.06 5.24
C ALA A 60 7.76 -3.47 5.49
N GLU A 61 7.38 -4.45 4.66
CA GLU A 61 7.95 -5.81 4.71
C GLU A 61 9.45 -5.81 4.39
N GLU A 62 9.88 -5.08 3.36
CA GLU A 62 11.30 -4.99 3.01
C GLU A 62 12.11 -4.30 4.10
N ALA A 63 11.59 -3.20 4.67
CA ALA A 63 12.22 -2.50 5.78
C ALA A 63 12.34 -3.41 7.01
N GLY A 64 11.25 -4.09 7.38
CA GLY A 64 11.24 -5.05 8.49
C GLY A 64 12.21 -6.21 8.28
N ARG A 65 12.31 -6.74 7.05
CA ARG A 65 13.29 -7.79 6.72
C ARG A 65 14.73 -7.31 6.88
N LYS A 66 15.06 -6.11 6.38
CA LYS A 66 16.41 -5.53 6.53
C LYS A 66 16.76 -5.33 8.00
N GLU A 67 15.84 -4.81 8.80
CA GLU A 67 16.06 -4.63 10.23
C GLU A 67 16.26 -5.98 10.95
N ALA A 68 15.44 -6.97 10.61
CA ALA A 68 15.58 -8.32 11.16
C ALA A 68 16.93 -8.97 10.79
N GLU A 69 17.41 -8.81 9.55
CA GLU A 69 18.73 -9.29 9.11
C GLU A 69 19.87 -8.65 9.92
N VAL A 70 19.78 -7.34 10.18
CA VAL A 70 20.77 -6.63 11.02
C VAL A 70 20.77 -7.17 12.44
N ILE A 71 19.59 -7.29 13.05
CA ILE A 71 19.44 -7.83 14.42
C ILE A 71 19.99 -9.26 14.51
N LEU A 72 19.69 -10.10 13.52
CA LEU A 72 20.16 -11.48 13.46
C LEU A 72 21.69 -11.52 13.38
N SER A 73 22.29 -10.76 12.46
CA SER A 73 23.75 -10.72 12.30
C SER A 73 24.47 -10.20 13.56
N GLU A 74 23.92 -9.20 14.24
CA GLU A 74 24.45 -8.74 15.53
C GLU A 74 24.32 -9.80 16.62
N GLY A 75 23.19 -10.51 16.66
CA GLY A 75 22.97 -11.62 17.58
C GLY A 75 23.98 -12.74 17.37
N GLU A 76 24.19 -13.15 16.11
CA GLU A 76 25.19 -14.16 15.75
C GLU A 76 26.61 -13.75 16.15
N LYS A 77 26.99 -12.49 15.93
CA LYS A 77 28.29 -11.96 16.38
C LYS A 77 28.44 -12.05 17.90
N LYS A 78 27.43 -11.61 18.66
CA LYS A 78 27.44 -11.69 20.13
C LYS A 78 27.54 -13.13 20.62
N CYS A 79 26.79 -14.05 20.00
CA CYS A 79 26.88 -15.48 20.31
C CYS A 79 28.30 -16.02 20.03
N ALA A 80 28.88 -15.68 18.87
CA ALA A 80 30.23 -16.09 18.51
C ALA A 80 31.27 -15.53 19.49
N GLU A 81 31.15 -14.27 19.92
CA GLU A 81 32.02 -13.67 20.94
C GLU A 81 31.97 -14.45 22.25
N VAL A 82 30.76 -14.77 22.74
CA VAL A 82 30.58 -15.58 23.95
C VAL A 82 31.17 -16.98 23.79
N SER A 83 30.90 -17.66 22.68
CA SER A 83 31.46 -19.00 22.41
C SER A 83 32.98 -19.00 22.21
N SER A 84 33.55 -17.87 21.76
CA SER A 84 35.00 -17.70 21.58
C SER A 84 35.76 -17.37 22.87
N LEU A 85 35.07 -17.27 24.02
CA LEU A 85 35.70 -17.10 25.32
C LEU A 85 36.70 -18.25 25.56
N LYS A 86 37.99 -17.92 25.49
CA LYS A 86 39.09 -18.88 25.59
C LYS A 86 39.03 -19.65 26.91
N GLY A 87 39.46 -20.92 26.85
CA GLY A 87 39.57 -21.84 27.99
C GLY A 87 40.23 -21.22 29.22
N SER A 88 41.25 -20.35 29.05
CA SER A 88 41.92 -19.71 30.18
C SER A 88 41.02 -18.87 31.10
N LYS A 89 39.97 -18.22 30.57
CA LYS A 89 38.98 -17.49 31.39
C LYS A 89 38.03 -18.44 32.09
N ILE A 90 37.67 -19.53 31.42
CA ILE A 90 36.84 -20.60 31.99
C ILE A 90 37.61 -21.29 33.12
N ASP A 91 38.85 -21.69 32.89
CA ASP A 91 39.74 -22.32 33.87
C ASP A 91 39.96 -21.41 35.08
N SER A 92 40.15 -20.10 34.86
CA SER A 92 40.26 -19.13 35.95
C SER A 92 38.96 -19.02 36.77
N ALA A 93 37.80 -19.05 36.12
CA ALA A 93 36.51 -19.04 36.79
C ALA A 93 36.26 -20.34 37.58
N VAL A 94 36.63 -21.49 37.01
CA VAL A 94 36.57 -22.81 37.65
C VAL A 94 37.45 -22.83 38.91
N ASN A 95 38.70 -22.38 38.80
CA ASN A 95 39.63 -22.30 39.94
C ASN A 95 39.11 -21.37 41.05
N LEU A 96 38.47 -20.25 40.71
CA LEU A 96 37.88 -19.34 41.68
C LEU A 96 36.75 -20.02 42.47
N VAL A 97 35.91 -20.82 41.79
CA VAL A 97 34.85 -21.61 42.46
C VAL A 97 35.46 -22.68 43.35
N ILE A 98 36.49 -23.41 42.89
CA ILE A 98 37.19 -24.42 43.68
C ILE A 98 37.80 -23.79 44.95
N GLU A 99 38.54 -22.68 44.81
CA GLU A 99 39.11 -21.97 45.95
C GLU A 99 38.04 -21.56 46.97
N ARG A 100 36.89 -21.10 46.51
CA ARG A 100 35.80 -20.69 47.40
C ARG A 100 35.25 -21.88 48.18
N ILE A 101 35.03 -23.03 47.54
CA ILE A 101 34.57 -24.25 48.22
C ILE A 101 35.62 -24.74 49.21
N VAL A 102 36.90 -24.82 48.80
CA VAL A 102 38.01 -25.28 49.64
C VAL A 102 38.21 -24.37 50.85
N LYS A 103 38.11 -23.04 50.69
CA LYS A 103 38.21 -22.09 51.82
C LYS A 103 37.01 -22.15 52.78
N THR A 104 35.83 -22.55 52.30
CA THR A 104 34.62 -22.66 53.14
C THR A 104 34.57 -23.98 53.92
N ASN A 105 35.13 -25.07 53.35
CA ASN A 105 35.20 -26.39 53.98
C ASN A 105 36.56 -26.71 54.65
N GLY A 106 37.56 -25.84 54.46
CA GLY A 106 38.94 -26.03 54.90
C GLY A 106 39.29 -25.41 56.25
N ASN A 107 38.32 -25.20 57.14
CA ASN A 107 38.57 -24.94 58.55
C ASN A 107 38.38 -26.26 59.33
N SER A 108 39.45 -27.05 59.35
CA SER A 108 39.87 -27.82 60.52
C SER A 108 41.32 -27.48 60.79
#